data_AF-A0A6A6YFM3-F1
#
_entry.id   AF-A0A6A6YFM3-F1
#
_cell.length_a   1.000
_cell.length_b   1.000
_cell.length_c   1.000
_cell.angle_alpha   90.00
_cell.angle_beta   90.00
_cell.angle_gamma   90.00
#
_symmetry.space_group_name_H-M   'P 1'
#
loop_
_entity.id
_entity.type
_entity.pdbx_description
1 polymer ?
#
loop_
_entity_poly.entity_id
_entity_poly.type
_entity_poly.pdbx_seq_one_letter_code
_entity_poly.pdbx_strand_id
1 'polypeptide(L)'
;MIWAYAVIPNEGHILADIWAFRTQPISALSPTFIPAICRANRQIQSEAFPLFLPLAKFHITSCGRIPFTKWLESFPDYEGFAAVRHLNFSYIFNGFWKSQLSLMLQCAGLRTVELTIPLELCLLPSRPAGSTFPNQGENLIGEKQLGGLLECENLELVVLECFAIYPSDPQIRAMLKGRAIATAEWLEEGFRRRRMKTFVCRTVTVKMHYDGAYHTAGIGS
;
A
#
# COMPACT_ATOMS: atom_id res chain seq x y z
N MET A 1 -22.34 0.73 3.15
CA MET A 1 -20.92 1.13 3.05
C MET A 1 -20.55 1.77 4.38
N ILE A 2 -19.55 1.22 5.07
CA ILE A 2 -19.13 1.71 6.38
C ILE A 2 -17.95 2.64 6.15
N TRP A 3 -18.12 3.92 6.48
CA TRP A 3 -17.03 4.88 6.55
C TRP A 3 -16.39 4.70 7.91
N ALA A 4 -15.13 4.28 7.95
CA ALA A 4 -14.35 4.30 9.17
C ALA A 4 -13.57 5.60 9.18
N TYR A 5 -13.94 6.53 10.06
CA TYR A 5 -13.08 7.67 10.37
C TYR A 5 -12.20 7.22 11.53
N ALA A 6 -10.93 6.99 11.23
CA ALA A 6 -9.94 6.78 12.26
C ALA A 6 -9.31 8.13 12.58
N VAL A 7 -9.60 8.66 13.77
CA VAL A 7 -8.80 9.76 14.32
C VAL A 7 -7.51 9.13 14.82
N ILE A 8 -6.42 9.27 14.06
CA ILE A 8 -5.11 8.77 14.48
C ILE A 8 -4.50 9.85 15.39
N PRO A 9 -4.36 9.61 16.71
CA PRO A 9 -4.08 10.69 17.67
C PRO A 9 -2.68 11.32 17.55
N ASN A 10 -1.74 10.66 16.88
CA ASN A 10 -0.33 11.05 16.92
C ASN A 10 0.10 12.13 15.91
N GLU A 11 -0.77 12.56 15.00
CA GLU A 11 -0.40 13.56 13.98
C GLU A 11 -1.34 14.77 13.91
N GLY A 12 -2.37 14.85 14.75
CA GLY A 12 -3.33 15.96 14.70
C GLY A 12 -4.14 16.05 13.39
N HIS A 13 -4.03 15.04 12.51
CA HIS A 13 -4.75 14.95 11.25
C HIS A 13 -5.83 13.87 11.33
N ILE A 14 -7.06 14.24 10.95
CA ILE A 14 -8.15 13.28 10.74
C ILE A 14 -7.92 12.67 9.36
N LEU A 15 -7.40 11.45 9.30
CA LEU A 15 -7.35 10.70 8.05
C LEU A 15 -8.68 10.01 7.82
N ALA A 16 -9.31 10.28 6.68
CA ALA A 16 -10.43 9.45 6.24
C ALA A 16 -9.87 8.12 5.76
N ASP A 17 -10.11 7.02 6.50
CA ASP A 17 -9.72 5.68 6.07
C ASP A 17 -10.76 5.14 5.09
N ILE A 18 -10.38 5.14 3.82
CA ILE A 18 -11.28 4.81 2.72
C ILE A 18 -10.96 3.42 2.23
N TRP A 19 -11.80 2.49 2.69
CA TRP A 19 -11.83 1.12 2.16
C TRP A 19 -12.50 1.12 0.82
N ALA A 20 -11.68 1.18 -0.21
CA ALA A 20 -12.18 0.99 -1.55
C ALA A 20 -12.39 -0.52 -1.77
N PHE A 21 -13.57 -0.89 -2.29
CA PHE A 21 -13.89 -2.20 -2.88
C PHE A 21 -14.10 -3.38 -1.90
N ARG A 22 -15.37 -3.72 -1.57
CA ARG A 22 -15.69 -5.08 -1.08
C ARG A 22 -16.28 -6.02 -2.13
N THR A 23 -17.20 -5.62 -3.01
CA THR A 23 -17.85 -6.63 -3.89
C THR A 23 -18.62 -6.10 -5.11
N GLN A 24 -18.67 -4.78 -5.36
CA GLN A 24 -19.52 -4.22 -6.42
C GLN A 24 -18.71 -3.56 -7.54
N PRO A 25 -19.14 -3.66 -8.81
CA PRO A 25 -18.54 -2.94 -9.91
C PRO A 25 -18.62 -1.43 -9.62
N ILE A 26 -17.47 -0.77 -9.64
CA ILE A 26 -17.37 0.66 -9.34
C ILE A 26 -17.30 1.42 -10.66
N SER A 27 -18.25 2.32 -10.85
CA SER A 27 -18.18 3.34 -11.89
C SER A 27 -17.05 4.30 -11.57
N ALA A 28 -16.10 4.49 -12.49
CA ALA A 28 -15.06 5.51 -12.36
C ALA A 28 -15.65 6.93 -12.25
N LEU A 29 -16.87 7.14 -12.77
CA LEU A 29 -17.57 8.43 -12.76
C LEU A 29 -18.29 8.71 -11.44
N SER A 30 -18.55 7.69 -10.63
CA SER A 30 -19.18 7.84 -9.32
C SER A 30 -18.64 6.78 -8.36
N PRO A 31 -17.38 6.92 -7.93
CA PRO A 31 -16.80 5.97 -7.03
C PRO A 31 -17.62 5.96 -5.74
N THR A 32 -17.97 4.77 -5.27
CA THR A 32 -18.75 4.69 -4.03
C THR A 32 -17.88 5.03 -2.82
N PHE A 33 -16.55 4.93 -2.96
CA PHE A 33 -15.55 5.22 -1.94
C PHE A 33 -15.27 6.72 -1.69
N ILE A 34 -15.91 7.65 -2.42
CA ILE A 34 -15.87 9.09 -2.08
C ILE A 34 -17.07 9.53 -1.22
N PRO A 35 -16.88 10.48 -0.29
CA PRO A 35 -17.95 10.97 0.58
C PRO A 35 -19.20 11.33 -0.20
N ALA A 36 -20.38 11.10 0.39
CA ALA A 36 -21.65 11.41 -0.27
C ALA A 36 -21.76 12.89 -0.68
N ILE A 37 -21.16 13.79 0.09
CA ILE A 37 -21.11 15.23 -0.23
C ILE A 37 -20.37 15.51 -1.55
N CYS A 38 -19.28 14.78 -1.83
CA CYS A 38 -18.55 14.88 -3.10
C CYS A 38 -19.33 14.31 -4.30
N ARG A 39 -20.47 13.63 -4.05
CA ARG A 39 -21.37 13.08 -5.08
C ARG A 39 -22.63 13.92 -5.29
N ALA A 40 -22.87 14.94 -4.46
CA ALA A 40 -24.12 15.69 -4.48
C ALA A 40 -24.27 16.51 -5.77
N ASN A 41 -23.24 17.24 -6.19
CA ASN A 41 -23.17 17.92 -7.48
C ASN A 41 -21.70 18.16 -7.90
N ARG A 42 -21.48 18.58 -9.15
CA ARG A 42 -20.13 18.84 -9.68
C ARG A 42 -19.42 20.03 -9.02
N GLN A 43 -20.17 21.04 -8.59
CA GLN A 43 -19.59 22.25 -7.96
C GLN A 43 -18.97 21.92 -6.59
N ILE A 44 -19.75 21.28 -5.72
CA ILE A 44 -19.30 20.77 -4.41
C ILE A 44 -18.16 19.78 -4.60
N GLN A 45 -18.20 18.95 -5.65
CA GLN A 45 -17.12 18.05 -5.97
C GLN A 45 -15.80 18.82 -6.24
N SER A 46 -15.83 19.86 -7.08
CA SER A 46 -14.64 20.68 -7.37
C SER A 46 -14.14 21.48 -6.16
N GLU A 47 -15.03 21.88 -5.25
CA GLU A 47 -14.66 22.64 -4.05
C GLU A 47 -14.14 21.72 -2.92
N ALA A 48 -14.75 20.54 -2.74
CA ALA A 48 -14.43 19.65 -1.65
C ALA A 48 -13.21 18.77 -1.92
N PHE A 49 -12.98 18.35 -3.18
CA PHE A 49 -11.90 17.42 -3.48
C PHE A 49 -10.48 17.93 -3.20
N PRO A 50 -10.13 19.20 -3.50
CA PRO A 50 -8.82 19.73 -3.14
C PRO A 50 -8.53 19.66 -1.64
N LEU A 51 -9.56 19.74 -0.80
CA LEU A 51 -9.45 19.60 0.65
C LEU A 51 -9.45 18.13 1.09
N PHE A 52 -10.24 17.29 0.43
CA PHE A 52 -10.44 15.89 0.82
C PHE A 52 -9.28 14.98 0.41
N LEU A 53 -8.83 15.07 -0.84
CA LEU A 53 -7.81 14.15 -1.38
C LEU A 53 -6.51 14.12 -0.55
N PRO A 54 -5.98 15.26 -0.07
CA PRO A 54 -4.76 15.23 0.72
C PRO A 54 -4.91 14.61 2.11
N LEU A 55 -6.12 14.65 2.66
CA LEU A 55 -6.46 14.12 3.99
C LEU A 55 -6.95 12.67 3.93
N ALA A 56 -7.17 12.13 2.73
CA ALA A 56 -7.66 10.79 2.54
C ALA A 56 -6.51 9.77 2.53
N LYS A 57 -6.75 8.63 3.18
CA LYS A 57 -5.94 7.43 3.07
C LYS A 57 -6.67 6.42 2.21
N PHE A 58 -6.11 6.12 1.04
CA PHE A 58 -6.75 5.22 0.09
C PHE A 58 -6.21 3.80 0.21
N HIS A 59 -7.08 2.87 0.60
CA HIS A 59 -6.76 1.46 0.61
C HIS A 59 -7.02 0.84 -0.77
N ILE A 60 -5.94 0.52 -1.49
CA ILE A 60 -5.97 0.02 -2.87
C ILE A 60 -5.81 -1.50 -2.88
N THR A 61 -6.90 -2.19 -3.15
CA THR A 61 -6.92 -3.64 -3.41
C THR A 61 -6.55 -3.96 -4.86
N SER A 62 -6.27 -5.22 -5.16
CA SER A 62 -5.92 -5.68 -6.51
C SER A 62 -6.97 -5.34 -7.57
N CYS A 63 -8.26 -5.48 -7.25
CA CYS A 63 -9.37 -5.15 -8.14
C CYS A 63 -9.72 -3.65 -8.14
N GLY A 64 -9.33 -2.93 -7.09
CA GLY A 64 -9.62 -1.53 -6.90
C GLY A 64 -8.77 -0.53 -7.67
N ARG A 65 -7.57 -0.97 -8.05
CA ARG A 65 -6.57 -0.10 -8.68
C ARG A 65 -7.06 0.55 -9.97
N ILE A 66 -7.58 -0.23 -10.93
CA ILE A 66 -7.99 0.29 -12.24
C ILE A 66 -9.07 1.37 -12.12
N PRO A 67 -10.20 1.15 -11.42
CA PRO A 67 -11.21 2.19 -11.26
C PRO A 67 -10.69 3.39 -10.45
N PHE A 68 -9.78 3.18 -9.50
CA PHE A 68 -9.13 4.27 -8.77
C PHE A 68 -8.27 5.15 -9.68
N THR A 69 -7.39 4.55 -10.48
CA THR A 69 -6.56 5.27 -11.47
C THR A 69 -7.43 6.04 -12.45
N LYS A 70 -8.46 5.40 -13.04
CA LYS A 70 -9.39 6.08 -13.96
C LYS A 70 -10.15 7.24 -13.32
N TRP A 71 -10.45 7.12 -12.03
CA TRP A 71 -11.07 8.22 -11.29
C TRP A 71 -10.09 9.38 -11.09
N LEU A 72 -8.83 9.14 -10.75
CA LEU A 72 -7.80 10.19 -10.66
C LEU A 72 -7.53 10.87 -12.02
N GLU A 73 -7.58 10.10 -13.11
CA GLU A 73 -7.48 10.62 -14.49
C GLU A 73 -8.66 11.52 -14.89
N SER A 74 -9.80 11.45 -14.18
CA SER A 74 -10.97 12.28 -14.50
C SER A 74 -10.82 13.75 -14.05
N PHE A 75 -9.81 14.05 -13.24
CA PHE A 75 -9.50 15.39 -12.79
C PHE A 75 -8.72 16.14 -13.90
N PRO A 76 -8.99 17.44 -14.12
CA PRO A 76 -8.23 18.24 -15.06
C PRO A 76 -6.76 18.28 -14.67
N ASP A 77 -5.88 18.41 -15.67
CA ASP A 77 -4.43 18.62 -15.50
C ASP A 77 -3.72 17.64 -14.56
N TYR A 78 -4.24 16.41 -14.43
CA TYR A 78 -3.74 15.38 -13.52
C TYR A 78 -3.73 15.79 -12.03
N GLU A 79 -4.53 16.79 -11.65
CA GLU A 79 -4.60 17.28 -10.27
C GLU A 79 -4.99 16.19 -9.28
N GLY A 80 -5.81 15.21 -9.72
CA GLY A 80 -6.18 14.06 -8.92
C GLY A 80 -4.97 13.29 -8.40
N PHE A 81 -4.00 12.99 -9.26
CA PHE A 81 -2.77 12.30 -8.86
C PHE A 81 -1.89 13.15 -7.97
N ALA A 82 -1.76 14.45 -8.28
CA ALA A 82 -0.95 15.39 -7.50
C ALA A 82 -1.50 15.64 -6.09
N ALA A 83 -2.81 15.47 -5.90
CA ALA A 83 -3.48 15.68 -4.61
C ALA A 83 -3.41 14.46 -3.68
N VAL A 84 -3.18 13.25 -4.19
CA VAL A 84 -3.06 12.04 -3.37
C VAL A 84 -1.78 12.10 -2.52
N ARG A 85 -1.93 11.98 -1.20
CA ARG A 85 -0.81 11.98 -0.24
C ARG A 85 -0.56 10.63 0.42
N HIS A 86 -1.59 9.80 0.60
CA HIS A 86 -1.50 8.56 1.37
C HIS A 86 -2.10 7.38 0.59
N LEU A 87 -1.28 6.37 0.30
CA LEU A 87 -1.71 5.12 -0.31
C LEU A 87 -1.41 3.95 0.62
N ASN A 88 -2.37 3.04 0.78
CA ASN A 88 -2.17 1.75 1.45
C ASN A 88 -2.47 0.65 0.45
N PHE A 89 -1.51 -0.26 0.25
CA PHE A 89 -1.66 -1.40 -0.62
C PHE A 89 -1.60 -2.68 0.20
N SER A 90 -2.72 -3.39 0.22
CA SER A 90 -2.77 -4.74 0.81
C SER A 90 -2.38 -5.81 -0.19
N TYR A 91 -1.65 -6.83 0.29
CA TYR A 91 -1.23 -8.00 -0.49
C TYR A 91 -0.43 -7.64 -1.73
N ILE A 92 0.67 -6.94 -1.51
CA ILE A 92 1.62 -6.61 -2.57
C ILE A 92 2.29 -7.88 -3.09
N PHE A 93 2.69 -7.85 -4.37
CA PHE A 93 3.36 -8.95 -5.08
C PHE A 93 2.47 -10.10 -5.56
N ASN A 94 1.14 -9.97 -5.46
CA ASN A 94 0.19 -10.92 -6.09
C ASN A 94 0.06 -10.73 -7.62
N GLY A 95 1.17 -10.52 -8.34
CA GLY A 95 1.22 -10.32 -9.80
C GLY A 95 0.91 -8.89 -10.29
N PHE A 96 0.40 -8.01 -9.43
CA PHE A 96 0.01 -6.64 -9.81
C PHE A 96 1.04 -5.56 -9.47
N TRP A 97 2.22 -5.93 -8.94
CA TRP A 97 3.23 -5.00 -8.43
C TRP A 97 3.53 -3.84 -9.38
N LYS A 98 3.90 -4.14 -10.65
CA LYS A 98 4.27 -3.11 -11.64
C LYS A 98 3.22 -2.02 -11.76
N SER A 99 1.97 -2.41 -11.68
CA SER A 99 0.84 -1.52 -11.83
C SER A 99 0.51 -0.73 -10.56
N GLN A 100 0.79 -1.30 -9.38
CA GLN A 100 0.73 -0.59 -8.10
C GLN A 100 1.86 0.44 -8.00
N LEU A 101 3.08 0.05 -8.38
CA LEU A 101 4.22 0.95 -8.45
C LEU A 101 4.00 2.08 -9.45
N SER A 102 3.48 1.79 -10.65
CA SER A 102 3.12 2.83 -11.62
C SER A 102 2.13 3.85 -11.06
N LEU A 103 1.17 3.42 -10.23
CA LEU A 103 0.25 4.34 -9.57
C LEU A 103 0.98 5.22 -8.55
N MET A 104 1.87 4.63 -7.73
CA MET A 104 2.69 5.39 -6.78
C MET A 104 3.54 6.46 -7.48
N LEU A 105 4.18 6.09 -8.60
CA LEU A 105 5.02 7.00 -9.39
C LEU A 105 4.22 8.13 -10.05
N GLN A 106 2.97 7.88 -10.45
CA GLN A 106 2.10 8.91 -11.01
C GLN A 106 1.62 9.91 -9.95
N CYS A 107 1.49 9.48 -8.70
CA CYS A 107 1.13 10.35 -7.58
C CYS A 107 2.32 11.23 -7.16
N ALA A 108 2.60 12.29 -7.92
CA ALA A 108 3.69 13.24 -7.60
C ALA A 108 3.57 13.85 -6.19
N GLY A 109 2.34 13.90 -5.65
CA GLY A 109 2.09 14.38 -4.30
C GLY A 109 2.32 13.38 -3.17
N LEU A 110 2.61 12.12 -3.48
CA LEU A 110 2.64 11.02 -2.52
C LEU A 110 3.66 11.26 -1.39
N ARG A 111 3.18 11.21 -0.14
CA ARG A 111 3.98 11.41 1.08
C ARG A 111 4.09 10.15 1.91
N THR A 112 3.04 9.33 1.92
CA THR A 112 3.01 8.11 2.72
C THR A 112 2.57 6.93 1.88
N VAL A 113 3.31 5.84 2.00
CA VAL A 113 2.97 4.56 1.38
C VAL A 113 3.02 3.47 2.43
N GLU A 114 1.91 2.74 2.56
CA GLU A 114 1.84 1.55 3.39
C GLU A 114 1.75 0.31 2.50
N LEU A 115 2.63 -0.65 2.75
CA LEU A 115 2.79 -1.86 1.96
C LEU A 115 2.60 -3.08 2.86
N THR A 116 1.56 -3.86 2.61
CA THR A 116 1.38 -5.15 3.30
C THR A 116 1.91 -6.29 2.42
N ILE A 117 3.00 -6.91 2.86
CA ILE A 117 3.79 -7.90 2.12
C ILE A 117 3.59 -9.30 2.74
N PRO A 118 2.97 -10.26 2.01
CA PRO A 118 2.96 -11.66 2.41
C PRO A 118 4.35 -12.26 2.31
N LEU A 119 4.92 -12.62 3.45
CA LEU A 119 6.27 -13.14 3.59
C LEU A 119 6.47 -14.50 2.90
N GLU A 120 5.41 -15.27 2.71
CA GLU A 120 5.43 -16.53 1.94
C GLU A 120 5.89 -16.30 0.50
N LEU A 121 5.46 -15.18 -0.09
CA LEU A 121 5.85 -14.81 -1.47
C LEU A 121 7.34 -14.46 -1.53
N CYS A 122 7.93 -14.01 -0.42
CA CYS A 122 9.35 -13.69 -0.33
C CYS A 122 10.26 -14.93 -0.24
N LEU A 123 9.72 -16.10 0.09
CA LEU A 123 10.49 -17.31 0.42
C LEU A 123 10.50 -18.37 -0.65
N LEU A 124 9.53 -18.39 -1.56
CA LEU A 124 9.42 -19.47 -2.51
C LEU A 124 10.62 -19.43 -3.46
N PRO A 125 11.46 -20.49 -3.50
CA PRO A 125 12.48 -20.61 -4.54
C PRO A 125 11.80 -20.57 -5.90
N SER A 126 12.56 -20.22 -6.93
CA SER A 126 12.08 -20.12 -8.30
C SER A 126 11.40 -21.44 -8.64
N ARG A 127 10.07 -21.42 -8.79
CA ARG A 127 9.33 -22.63 -9.13
C ARG A 127 9.82 -23.12 -10.50
N PRO A 128 9.76 -24.44 -10.76
CA PRO A 128 10.07 -24.96 -12.09
C PRO A 128 9.19 -24.30 -13.15
N ALA A 129 9.74 -24.10 -14.34
CA ALA A 129 9.03 -23.51 -15.48
C ALA A 129 7.73 -24.28 -15.75
N GLY A 130 6.58 -23.60 -15.64
CA GLY A 130 5.25 -24.20 -15.81
C GLY A 130 4.25 -23.91 -14.68
N SER A 131 4.71 -23.32 -13.57
CA SER A 131 3.82 -22.79 -12.53
C SER A 131 3.04 -21.56 -13.03
N THR A 132 1.72 -21.53 -12.80
CA THR A 132 0.85 -20.37 -13.09
C THR A 132 1.20 -19.12 -12.30
N PHE A 133 1.99 -19.26 -11.23
CA PHE A 133 2.51 -18.15 -10.46
C PHE A 133 3.91 -17.79 -10.93
N PRO A 134 4.20 -16.49 -11.15
CA PRO A 134 5.49 -16.04 -11.67
C PRO A 134 6.64 -16.48 -10.75
N ASN A 135 7.76 -16.92 -11.34
CA ASN A 135 8.96 -17.32 -10.61
C ASN A 135 9.50 -16.16 -9.76
N GLN A 136 9.45 -16.31 -8.43
CA GLN A 136 9.87 -15.29 -7.45
C GLN A 136 11.17 -15.64 -6.70
N GLY A 137 11.90 -16.65 -7.16
CA GLY A 137 13.11 -17.10 -6.48
C GLY A 137 14.28 -16.14 -6.63
N GLU A 138 14.82 -15.80 -5.46
CA GLU A 138 16.22 -15.46 -5.20
C GLU A 138 16.70 -14.03 -5.43
N ASN A 139 15.89 -13.08 -5.93
CA ASN A 139 16.37 -11.69 -6.04
C ASN A 139 15.30 -10.58 -5.95
N LEU A 140 14.08 -10.93 -5.54
CA LEU A 140 12.90 -10.36 -6.20
C LEU A 140 12.03 -9.37 -5.41
N ILE A 141 12.39 -9.01 -4.18
CA ILE A 141 11.64 -7.99 -3.42
C ILE A 141 12.47 -6.75 -3.11
N GLY A 142 13.75 -6.92 -2.77
CA GLY A 142 14.62 -5.83 -2.32
C GLY A 142 14.83 -4.74 -3.38
N GLU A 143 15.58 -5.01 -4.45
CA GLU A 143 16.12 -3.89 -5.25
C GLU A 143 15.29 -3.51 -6.48
N LYS A 144 14.95 -4.48 -7.34
CA LYS A 144 14.35 -4.17 -8.65
C LYS A 144 12.89 -3.75 -8.57
N GLN A 145 12.18 -4.22 -7.55
CA GLN A 145 10.75 -3.96 -7.41
C GLN A 145 10.53 -2.73 -6.55
N LEU A 146 10.97 -2.73 -5.29
CA LEU A 146 10.82 -1.59 -4.38
C LEU A 146 11.69 -0.37 -4.76
N GLY A 147 12.69 -0.53 -5.62
CA GLY A 147 13.54 0.57 -6.08
C GLY A 147 12.80 1.73 -6.74
N GLY A 148 11.62 1.49 -7.33
CA GLY A 148 10.80 2.59 -7.85
C GLY A 148 10.26 3.51 -6.74
N LEU A 149 10.16 3.07 -5.48
CA LEU A 149 9.82 3.97 -4.37
C LEU A 149 10.89 5.05 -4.16
N LEU A 150 12.13 4.76 -4.52
CA LEU A 150 13.23 5.73 -4.44
C LEU A 150 13.07 6.86 -5.46
N GLU A 151 12.15 6.72 -6.44
CA GLU A 151 11.80 7.74 -7.42
C GLU A 151 10.63 8.64 -6.95
N CYS A 152 9.96 8.30 -5.85
CA CYS A 152 8.90 9.13 -5.26
C CYS A 152 9.52 10.28 -4.45
N GLU A 153 9.89 11.38 -5.09
CA GLU A 153 10.67 12.49 -4.50
C GLU A 153 10.08 13.08 -3.20
N ASN A 154 8.75 13.12 -3.09
CA ASN A 154 8.03 13.72 -1.96
C ASN A 154 7.69 12.71 -0.85
N LEU A 155 8.20 11.47 -0.93
CA LEU A 155 7.87 10.42 0.02
C LEU A 155 8.53 10.70 1.38
N GLU A 156 7.71 10.83 2.42
CA GLU A 156 8.10 11.14 3.79
C GLU A 156 8.09 9.88 4.67
N LEU A 157 7.17 8.94 4.42
CA LEU A 157 7.00 7.73 5.21
C LEU A 157 6.69 6.51 4.34
N VAL A 158 7.42 5.42 4.58
CA VAL A 158 7.12 4.08 4.06
C VAL A 158 6.83 3.16 5.23
N VAL A 159 5.64 2.57 5.28
CA VAL A 159 5.30 1.53 6.25
C VAL A 159 5.36 0.17 5.56
N LEU A 160 6.26 -0.69 6.00
CA LEU A 160 6.38 -2.07 5.54
C LEU A 160 5.75 -2.98 6.59
N GLU A 161 4.54 -3.46 6.31
CA GLU A 161 3.89 -4.50 7.10
C GLU A 161 4.15 -5.86 6.45
N CYS A 162 5.12 -6.58 6.98
CA CYS A 162 5.37 -7.95 6.56
C CYS A 162 4.52 -8.90 7.40
N PHE A 163 3.70 -9.74 6.75
CA PHE A 163 2.93 -10.75 7.47
C PHE A 163 3.21 -12.15 6.96
N ALA A 164 3.21 -13.12 7.88
CA ALA A 164 3.31 -14.52 7.54
C ALA A 164 2.09 -15.31 8.06
N ILE A 165 1.56 -16.18 7.21
CA ILE A 165 0.56 -17.20 7.49
C ILE A 165 1.29 -18.55 7.62
N TYR A 166 1.40 -19.04 8.86
CA TYR A 166 1.97 -20.35 9.22
C TYR A 166 3.45 -20.63 8.87
N PRO A 167 4.41 -20.10 9.64
CA PRO A 167 5.66 -20.82 9.89
C PRO A 167 5.63 -21.33 11.32
N SER A 168 5.13 -22.56 11.52
CA SER A 168 5.25 -23.28 12.81
C SER A 168 6.72 -23.40 13.21
N ASP A 169 7.60 -23.49 12.21
CA ASP A 169 9.05 -23.54 12.34
C ASP A 169 9.64 -22.20 12.84
N PRO A 170 10.28 -22.17 14.02
CA PRO A 170 10.99 -21.00 14.53
C PRO A 170 12.12 -20.50 13.61
N GLN A 171 12.81 -21.38 12.88
CA GLN A 171 13.91 -21.01 11.99
C GLN A 171 13.38 -20.24 10.77
N ILE A 172 12.26 -20.69 10.19
CA ILE A 172 11.60 -19.98 9.09
C ILE A 172 11.14 -18.60 9.55
N ARG A 173 10.55 -18.48 10.75
CA ARG A 173 10.17 -17.18 11.34
C ARG A 173 11.37 -16.24 11.50
N ALA A 174 12.49 -16.73 12.04
CA ALA A 174 13.70 -15.93 12.21
C ALA A 174 14.26 -15.46 10.86
N MET A 175 14.33 -16.35 9.86
CA MET A 175 14.76 -16.02 8.51
C MET A 175 13.86 -14.95 7.88
N LEU A 176 12.54 -15.10 8.00
CA LEU A 176 11.56 -14.15 7.48
C LEU A 176 11.71 -12.76 8.09
N LYS A 177 11.85 -12.70 9.42
CA LYS A 177 12.09 -11.47 10.14
C LYS A 177 13.39 -10.81 9.66
N GLY A 178 14.46 -11.59 9.51
CA GLY A 178 15.74 -11.11 8.97
C GLY A 178 15.60 -10.49 7.57
N ARG A 179 14.82 -11.11 6.67
CA ARG A 179 14.56 -10.57 5.32
C ARG A 179 13.75 -9.27 5.34
N ALA A 180 12.72 -9.19 6.19
CA ALA A 180 11.94 -7.97 6.35
C ALA A 180 12.82 -6.80 6.84
N ILE A 181 13.70 -7.08 7.82
CA ILE A 181 14.68 -6.10 8.33
C ILE A 181 15.64 -5.66 7.22
N ALA A 182 16.27 -6.61 6.52
CA ALA A 182 17.20 -6.30 5.45
C ALA A 182 16.56 -5.48 4.31
N THR A 183 15.29 -5.73 4.00
CA THR A 183 14.54 -4.97 2.98
C THR A 183 14.29 -3.52 3.44
N ALA A 184 13.92 -3.34 4.71
CA ALA A 184 13.73 -2.01 5.28
C ALA A 184 15.05 -1.22 5.32
N GLU A 185 16.13 -1.84 5.81
CA GLU A 185 17.47 -1.23 5.86
C GLU A 185 17.98 -0.86 4.45
N TRP A 186 17.74 -1.72 3.46
CA TRP A 186 18.07 -1.42 2.07
C TRP A 186 17.31 -0.19 1.55
N LEU A 187 16.02 -0.06 1.85
CA LEU A 187 15.22 1.11 1.47
C LEU A 187 15.71 2.38 2.17
N GLU A 188 15.95 2.32 3.49
CA GLU A 188 16.50 3.43 4.28
C GLU A 188 17.81 3.92 3.68
N GLU A 189 18.72 3.00 3.36
CA GLU A 189 19.99 3.29 2.70
C GLU A 189 19.80 3.90 1.31
N GLY A 190 18.85 3.39 0.53
CA GLY A 190 18.49 3.94 -0.79
C GLY A 190 18.01 5.38 -0.71
N PHE A 191 17.09 5.69 0.22
CA PHE A 191 16.60 7.04 0.47
C PHE A 191 17.73 7.96 0.95
N ARG A 192 18.57 7.48 1.87
CA ARG A 192 19.73 8.22 2.39
C ARG A 192 20.71 8.60 1.28
N ARG A 193 21.03 7.68 0.37
CA ARG A 193 21.90 7.94 -0.79
C ARG A 193 21.34 9.01 -1.72
N ARG A 194 20.01 9.08 -1.86
CA ARG A 194 19.30 10.11 -2.64
C ARG A 194 19.03 11.40 -1.86
N ARG A 195 19.51 11.50 -0.61
CA ARG A 195 19.28 12.64 0.31
C ARG A 195 17.80 12.91 0.59
N MET A 196 16.97 11.87 0.52
CA MET A 196 15.55 11.96 0.86
C MET A 196 15.37 11.89 2.38
N LYS A 197 14.41 12.64 2.92
CA LYS A 197 14.06 12.64 4.36
C LYS A 197 12.96 11.61 4.65
N THR A 198 13.05 10.44 4.02
CA THR A 198 12.03 9.40 4.11
C THR A 198 12.31 8.50 5.30
N PHE A 199 11.31 8.28 6.14
CA PHE A 199 11.36 7.31 7.22
C PHE A 199 10.79 5.97 6.77
N VAL A 200 11.42 4.87 7.18
CA VAL A 200 10.90 3.52 6.92
C VAL A 200 10.47 2.91 8.25
N CYS A 201 9.16 2.77 8.44
CA CYS A 201 8.58 2.02 9.54
C CYS A 201 8.43 0.56 9.12
N ARG A 202 8.95 -0.37 9.92
CA ARG A 202 8.83 -1.81 9.65
C ARG A 202 8.04 -2.48 10.76
N THR A 203 7.04 -3.27 10.38
CA THR A 203 6.26 -4.10 11.29
C THR A 203 6.25 -5.52 10.75
N VAL A 204 6.62 -6.49 11.60
CA VAL A 204 6.55 -7.91 11.26
C VAL A 204 5.43 -8.55 12.07
N THR A 205 4.32 -8.86 11.42
CA THR A 205 3.13 -9.44 12.04
C THR A 205 3.05 -10.93 11.72
N VAL A 206 3.15 -11.80 12.73
CA VAL A 206 2.90 -13.24 12.53
C VAL A 206 1.43 -13.51 12.82
N LYS A 207 0.65 -13.88 11.80
CA LYS A 207 -0.75 -14.28 11.98
C LYS A 207 -0.79 -15.79 12.15
N MET A 208 -1.11 -16.24 13.37
CA MET A 208 -1.47 -17.63 13.61
C MET A 208 -2.93 -17.83 13.23
N HIS A 209 -3.19 -18.71 12.28
CA HIS A 209 -4.54 -19.14 11.96
C HIS A 209 -4.81 -20.39 12.82
N TYR A 210 -5.75 -20.28 13.74
CA TYR A 210 -6.29 -21.42 14.49
C TYR A 210 -7.73 -21.57 14.03
N ASP A 211 -8.06 -22.68 13.36
CA ASP A 211 -9.40 -23.18 13.02
C ASP A 211 -10.59 -22.22 13.25
N GLY A 212 -10.62 -21.09 12.52
CA GLY A 212 -11.74 -20.14 12.50
C GLY A 212 -11.65 -18.90 13.42
N ALA A 213 -10.59 -18.70 14.21
CA ALA A 213 -10.39 -17.50 15.03
C ALA A 213 -9.04 -16.80 14.73
N TYR A 214 -9.09 -15.49 14.45
CA TYR A 214 -7.90 -14.66 14.25
C TYR A 214 -7.42 -14.11 15.60
N HIS A 215 -6.19 -14.45 16.02
CA HIS A 215 -5.50 -13.79 17.12
C HIS A 215 -4.29 -13.02 16.57
N THR A 216 -4.26 -11.69 16.79
CA THR A 216 -3.12 -10.84 16.46
C THR A 216 -2.12 -10.83 17.61
N ALA A 217 -0.97 -11.49 17.43
CA ALA A 217 0.17 -11.32 18.31
C ALA A 217 1.02 -10.16 17.77
N GLY A 218 0.88 -8.98 18.38
CA GLY A 218 1.78 -7.86 18.10
C GLY A 218 3.17 -8.16 18.66
N ILE A 219 4.18 -8.22 17.80
CA ILE A 219 5.59 -8.27 18.23
C ILE A 219 6.10 -6.84 18.13
N GLY A 220 6.43 -6.26 19.29
CA GLY A 220 6.86 -4.86 19.43
C GLY A 220 8.04 -4.50 18.54
N SER A 221 8.02 -3.24 18.12
CA SER A 221 9.02 -2.50 17.35
C SER A 221 10.41 -2.53 17.97
#